data_AF-A0A355S6H2-F1
#
_entry.id   AF-A0A355S6H2-F1
#
_cell.length_a   1.000
_cell.length_b   1.000
_cell.length_c   1.000
_cell.angle_alpha   90.00
_cell.angle_beta   90.00
_cell.angle_gamma   90.00
#
_symmetry.space_group_name_H-M   'P 1'
#
loop_
_entity.id
_entity.type
_entity.pdbx_description
1 polymer ?
#
loop_
_entity_poly.entity_id
_entity_poly.type
_entity_poly.pdbx_seq_one_letter_code
_entity_poly.pdbx_strand_id
1 'polypeptide(L)'
;MNLPVSLQILNSLAVALFGAFAFFQYNDIDPAVYHQASTLDAALWLGFYALVSVLFALTLLGRSASNWLLLLGAVACLVKMGQTGWGLWINIFGQDEFTMMQVSMSSADPRVELSREFFGALIALAGVAALWWQGRRFGPGRSPEQGES
;
A
#
# COMPACT_ATOMS: atom_id res chain seq x y z
N MET A 1 -5.10 -10.70 -18.41
CA MET A 1 -3.85 -11.27 -17.88
C MET A 1 -4.16 -12.69 -17.56
N ASN A 2 -3.32 -13.63 -18.00
CA ASN A 2 -3.54 -15.04 -17.74
C ASN A 2 -2.78 -15.42 -16.46
N LEU A 3 -3.34 -15.02 -15.32
CA LEU A 3 -2.73 -15.25 -14.01
C LEU A 3 -3.03 -16.67 -13.51
N PRO A 4 -2.04 -17.40 -12.97
CA PRO A 4 -2.31 -18.62 -12.22
C PRO A 4 -3.19 -18.33 -10.99
N VAL A 5 -3.96 -19.32 -10.55
CA VAL A 5 -4.92 -19.19 -9.44
C VAL A 5 -4.27 -18.65 -8.17
N SER A 6 -3.04 -19.06 -7.85
CA SER A 6 -2.29 -18.56 -6.69
C SER A 6 -2.08 -17.04 -6.72
N LEU A 7 -1.76 -16.47 -7.88
CA LEU A 7 -1.60 -15.02 -8.05
C LEU A 7 -2.94 -14.29 -8.04
N GLN A 8 -4.01 -14.91 -8.54
CA GLN A 8 -5.36 -14.35 -8.42
C GLN A 8 -5.80 -14.25 -6.95
N ILE A 9 -5.54 -15.30 -6.15
CA ILE A 9 -5.79 -15.29 -4.70
C ILE A 9 -4.97 -14.19 -4.02
N LEU A 10 -3.66 -14.14 -4.29
CA LEU A 10 -2.78 -13.13 -3.70
C LEU A 10 -3.24 -11.70 -4.05
N ASN A 11 -3.57 -11.45 -5.31
CA ASN A 11 -4.07 -10.14 -5.74
C ASN A 11 -5.43 -9.83 -5.11
N SER A 12 -6.31 -10.82 -4.90
CA SER A 12 -7.60 -10.63 -4.23
C SER A 12 -7.42 -10.28 -2.75
N LEU A 13 -6.50 -10.95 -2.05
CA LEU A 13 -6.13 -10.61 -0.68
C LEU A 13 -5.54 -9.21 -0.60
N ALA A 14 -4.70 -8.81 -1.58
CA ALA A 14 -4.15 -7.47 -1.64
C ALA A 14 -5.23 -6.40 -1.86
N VAL A 15 -6.20 -6.64 -2.77
CA VAL A 15 -7.37 -5.75 -2.95
C VAL A 15 -8.11 -5.55 -1.63
N ALA A 16 -8.42 -6.65 -0.93
CA ALA A 16 -9.14 -6.60 0.34
C ALA A 16 -8.33 -5.86 1.42
N LEU A 17 -7.03 -6.13 1.53
CA LEU A 17 -6.14 -5.50 2.51
C LEU A 17 -6.04 -3.99 2.29
N PHE A 18 -5.66 -3.55 1.09
CA PHE A 18 -5.52 -2.12 0.78
C PHE A 18 -6.88 -1.41 0.73
N GLY A 19 -7.94 -2.12 0.36
CA GLY A 19 -9.31 -1.61 0.46
C GLY A 19 -9.73 -1.36 1.91
N ALA A 20 -9.39 -2.26 2.84
CA ALA A 20 -9.64 -2.08 4.26
C ALA A 20 -8.84 -0.90 4.84
N PHE A 21 -7.56 -0.75 4.46
CA PHE A 21 -6.76 0.41 4.86
C PHE A 21 -7.33 1.73 4.35
N ALA A 22 -7.76 1.77 3.08
CA ALA A 22 -8.47 2.93 2.53
C ALA A 22 -9.76 3.22 3.32
N PHE A 23 -10.56 2.20 3.64
CA PHE A 23 -11.78 2.38 4.41
C PHE A 23 -11.53 2.95 5.81
N PHE A 24 -10.47 2.51 6.50
CA PHE A 24 -10.11 3.10 7.80
C PHE A 24 -9.73 4.58 7.66
N GLN A 25 -8.96 4.93 6.62
CA GLN A 25 -8.59 6.32 6.37
C GLN A 25 -9.79 7.22 6.01
N TYR A 26 -10.84 6.66 5.39
CA TYR A 26 -12.08 7.41 5.16
C TYR A 26 -12.75 7.80 6.48
N ASN A 27 -12.73 6.93 7.48
CA ASN A 27 -13.29 7.24 8.80
C ASN A 27 -12.46 8.30 9.55
N ASP A 28 -11.16 8.38 9.28
CA ASP A 28 -10.27 9.39 9.86
C ASP A 28 -10.49 10.80 9.26
N ILE A 29 -11.15 10.90 8.10
CA ILE A 29 -11.58 12.17 7.50
C ILE A 29 -12.84 12.72 8.19
N ASP A 30 -13.66 11.87 8.80
CA ASP A 30 -14.92 12.28 9.42
C ASP A 30 -14.66 13.13 10.68
N PRO A 31 -14.97 14.44 10.66
CA PRO A 31 -14.75 15.31 11.81
C PRO A 31 -15.65 14.97 13.00
N ALA A 32 -16.69 14.14 12.83
CA ALA A 32 -17.51 13.61 13.90
C ALA A 32 -16.82 12.47 14.68
N VAL A 33 -15.81 11.83 14.09
CA VAL A 33 -15.05 10.74 14.70
C VAL A 33 -13.73 11.24 15.29
N TYR A 34 -13.02 12.14 14.60
CA TYR A 34 -11.77 12.74 15.09
C TYR A 34 -11.81 14.27 15.11
N HIS A 35 -11.69 14.83 16.31
CA HIS A 35 -11.45 16.26 16.48
C HIS A 35 -9.93 16.52 16.40
N GLN A 36 -9.49 17.23 15.36
CA GLN A 36 -8.10 17.72 15.10
C GLN A 36 -7.19 16.86 14.18
N ALA A 37 -7.69 15.79 13.54
CA ALA A 37 -6.90 15.10 12.52
C ALA A 37 -6.66 15.98 11.28
N SER A 38 -5.47 15.92 10.69
CA SER A 38 -5.18 16.58 9.42
C SER A 38 -5.98 15.90 8.30
N THR A 39 -7.12 16.48 7.94
CA THR A 39 -8.03 15.95 6.89
C THR A 39 -7.32 15.79 5.55
N LEU A 40 -6.35 16.66 5.25
CA LEU A 40 -5.53 16.55 4.05
C LEU A 40 -4.64 15.31 4.07
N ASP A 41 -4.03 14.98 5.21
CA ASP A 41 -3.14 13.82 5.30
C ASP A 41 -3.92 12.50 5.22
N ALA A 42 -5.04 12.42 5.94
CA ALA A 42 -5.97 11.29 5.85
C ALA A 42 -6.48 11.11 4.40
N ALA A 43 -6.82 12.20 3.70
CA ALA A 43 -7.22 12.14 2.29
C ALA A 43 -6.10 11.64 1.36
N LEU A 44 -4.84 12.05 1.61
CA LEU A 44 -3.70 11.57 0.84
C LEU A 44 -3.43 10.08 1.09
N TRP A 45 -3.58 9.60 2.32
CA TRP A 45 -3.48 8.18 2.67
C TRP A 45 -4.62 7.35 2.10
N LEU A 46 -5.85 7.85 2.16
CA LEU A 46 -7.03 7.26 1.52
C LEU A 46 -6.76 7.08 0.02
N GLY A 47 -6.38 8.16 -0.68
CA GLY A 47 -6.09 8.13 -2.11
C GLY A 47 -4.96 7.18 -2.46
N PHE A 48 -3.91 7.13 -1.63
CA PHE A 48 -2.79 6.20 -1.78
C PHE A 48 -3.23 4.73 -1.70
N TYR A 49 -3.91 4.34 -0.62
CA TYR A 49 -4.35 2.95 -0.46
C TYR A 49 -5.42 2.55 -1.48
N ALA A 50 -6.32 3.48 -1.84
CA ALA A 50 -7.30 3.25 -2.89
C ALA A 50 -6.64 3.03 -4.25
N LEU A 51 -5.63 3.84 -4.61
CA LEU A 51 -4.86 3.65 -5.85
C LEU A 51 -4.22 2.25 -5.90
N VAL A 52 -3.54 1.84 -4.83
CA VAL A 52 -2.88 0.53 -4.77
C VAL A 52 -3.90 -0.60 -4.89
N SER A 53 -5.04 -0.50 -4.18
CA SER A 53 -6.14 -1.48 -4.28
C SER A 53 -6.68 -1.59 -5.71
N VAL A 54 -6.92 -0.45 -6.39
CA VAL A 54 -7.37 -0.43 -7.79
C VAL A 54 -6.35 -1.06 -8.72
N LEU A 55 -5.05 -0.83 -8.53
CA LEU A 55 -4.00 -1.44 -9.36
C LEU A 55 -4.03 -2.97 -9.28
N PHE A 56 -4.25 -3.54 -8.09
CA PHE A 56 -4.46 -4.99 -7.95
C PHE A 56 -5.78 -5.45 -8.57
N ALA A 57 -6.88 -4.72 -8.37
CA ALA A 57 -8.19 -5.08 -8.92
C ALA A 57 -8.19 -5.14 -10.45
N LEU A 58 -7.44 -4.26 -11.13
CA LEU A 58 -7.29 -4.29 -12.58
C LEU A 58 -6.79 -5.65 -13.09
N THR A 59 -5.87 -6.29 -12.36
CA THR A 59 -5.33 -7.60 -12.76
C THR A 59 -6.38 -8.70 -12.73
N LEU A 60 -7.33 -8.63 -11.79
CA LEU A 60 -8.45 -9.56 -11.65
C LEU A 60 -9.47 -9.38 -12.79
N LEU A 61 -9.59 -8.16 -13.30
CA LEU A 61 -10.35 -7.84 -14.52
C LEU A 61 -9.60 -8.21 -15.80
N GLY A 62 -8.46 -8.90 -15.69
CA GLY A 62 -7.63 -9.29 -16.81
C GLY A 62 -6.87 -8.13 -17.46
N ARG A 63 -6.81 -6.96 -16.84
CA ARG A 63 -6.10 -5.77 -17.36
C ARG A 63 -4.74 -5.62 -16.66
N SER A 64 -3.71 -5.26 -17.43
CA SER A 64 -2.44 -4.82 -16.83
C SER A 64 -2.50 -3.32 -16.60
N ALA A 65 -2.03 -2.86 -15.45
CA ALA A 65 -1.77 -1.44 -15.24
C ALA A 65 -0.69 -0.96 -16.24
N SER A 66 -0.79 0.30 -16.67
CA SER A 66 0.26 0.89 -17.51
C SER A 66 1.54 1.11 -16.70
N ASN A 67 2.70 1.06 -17.36
CA ASN A 67 3.98 1.29 -16.69
C ASN A 67 4.05 2.68 -16.03
N TRP A 68 3.38 3.68 -16.61
CA TRP A 68 3.27 5.02 -16.01
C TRP A 68 2.49 5.02 -14.70
N LEU A 69 1.37 4.29 -14.65
CA LEU A 69 0.59 4.16 -13.41
C LEU A 69 1.37 3.39 -12.33
N LEU A 70 2.13 2.35 -12.72
CA LEU A 70 2.99 1.62 -11.81
C LEU A 70 4.15 2.48 -11.30
N LEU A 71 4.75 3.30 -12.17
CA LEU A 71 5.79 4.26 -11.78
C LEU A 71 5.24 5.30 -10.80
N LEU A 72 4.06 5.85 -11.09
CA LEU A 72 3.40 6.79 -10.19
C LEU A 72 3.10 6.15 -8.83
N GLY A 73 2.61 4.90 -8.83
CA GLY A 73 2.41 4.13 -7.60
C GLY A 73 3.71 3.92 -6.82
N ALA A 74 4.81 3.56 -7.48
CA ALA A 74 6.11 3.39 -6.85
C ALA A 74 6.63 4.70 -6.26
N VAL A 75 6.53 5.81 -6.99
CA VAL A 75 6.92 7.15 -6.48
C VAL A 75 6.05 7.53 -5.28
N ALA A 76 4.74 7.30 -5.34
CA ALA A 76 3.83 7.58 -4.21
C ALA A 76 4.22 6.77 -2.96
N CYS A 77 4.59 5.49 -3.13
CA CYS A 77 5.08 4.67 -2.01
C CYS A 77 6.37 5.26 -1.41
N LEU A 78 7.34 5.64 -2.25
CA LEU A 78 8.61 6.23 -1.78
C LEU A 78 8.39 7.56 -1.07
N VAL A 79 7.47 8.40 -1.54
CA VAL A 79 7.10 9.66 -0.87
C VAL A 79 6.50 9.37 0.50
N LYS A 80 5.51 8.46 0.60
CA LYS A 80 4.89 8.09 1.87
C LYS A 80 5.89 7.46 2.84
N MET A 81 6.80 6.61 2.38
CA MET A 81 7.91 6.09 3.18
C MET A 81 8.86 7.21 3.65
N GLY A 82 9.18 8.17 2.79
CA GLY A 82 10.02 9.31 3.18
C GLY A 82 9.37 10.19 4.25
N GLN A 83 8.06 10.43 4.14
CA GLN A 83 7.28 11.21 5.11
C GLN A 83 7.20 10.56 6.49
N THR A 84 7.17 9.22 6.53
CA THR A 84 6.94 8.44 7.75
C THR A 84 8.21 7.81 8.32
N GLY A 85 9.30 7.80 7.55
CA GLY A 85 10.55 7.14 7.92
C GLY A 85 11.18 7.67 9.20
N TRP A 86 10.92 8.93 9.56
CA TRP A 86 11.38 9.49 10.84
C TRP A 86 10.77 8.77 12.05
N GLY A 87 9.48 8.38 11.96
CA GLY A 87 8.84 7.61 13.02
C GLY A 87 9.47 6.23 13.19
N LEU A 88 9.76 5.54 12.08
CA LEU A 88 10.49 4.27 12.12
C LEU A 88 11.89 4.44 12.72
N TRP A 89 12.60 5.51 12.35
CA TRP A 89 13.92 5.80 12.90
C TRP A 89 13.88 5.95 14.42
N ILE A 90 12.95 6.76 14.95
CA ILE A 90 12.79 6.93 16.40
C ILE A 90 12.35 5.61 17.07
N ASN A 91 11.51 4.81 16.42
CA ASN A 91 11.06 3.55 17.01
C ASN A 91 12.20 2.50 17.12
N ILE A 92 13.15 2.51 16.19
CA ILE A 92 14.29 1.58 16.18
C ILE A 92 15.47 2.09 17.00
N PHE A 93 15.81 3.38 16.88
CA PHE A 93 17.03 3.98 17.42
C PHE A 93 16.78 4.97 18.56
N GLY A 94 15.52 5.19 18.94
CA GLY A 94 15.13 6.05 20.05
C GLY A 94 15.46 5.45 21.41
N GLN A 95 15.10 6.21 22.46
CA GLN A 95 15.37 5.82 23.83
C GLN A 95 14.30 4.89 24.42
N ASP A 96 13.07 4.94 23.90
CA ASP A 96 11.97 4.10 24.37
C ASP A 96 11.94 2.76 23.62
N GLU A 97 11.39 1.71 24.24
CA GLU A 97 11.32 0.37 23.64
C GLU A 97 10.57 0.36 22.31
N PHE A 98 11.08 -0.45 21.37
CA PHE A 98 10.43 -0.65 20.07
C PHE A 98 9.04 -1.25 20.26
N THR A 99 8.04 -0.64 19.64
CA THR A 99 6.69 -1.21 19.59
C THR A 99 5.97 -0.86 18.30
N MET A 100 5.19 -1.83 17.81
CA MET A 100 4.25 -1.68 16.69
C MET A 100 2.79 -1.79 17.16
N MET A 101 2.59 -2.05 18.45
CA MET A 101 1.29 -2.23 19.08
C MET A 101 1.00 -1.02 19.94
N GLN A 102 -0.07 -0.31 19.61
CA GLN A 102 -0.51 0.84 20.40
C GLN A 102 -1.54 0.36 21.44
N VAL A 103 -1.23 0.51 22.73
CA VAL A 103 -2.10 0.08 23.85
C VAL A 103 -3.24 1.09 24.11
N SER A 104 -3.13 2.31 23.56
CA SER A 104 -4.10 3.39 23.68
C SER A 104 -3.94 4.38 22.51
N MET A 105 -5.05 4.81 21.87
CA MET A 105 -5.11 5.90 20.87
C MET A 105 -4.75 7.29 21.47
N SER A 106 -3.76 7.33 22.35
CA SER A 106 -3.14 8.55 22.84
C SER A 106 -2.15 9.05 21.80
N SER A 107 -2.20 10.35 21.50
CA SER A 107 -1.22 11.09 20.70
C SER A 107 0.18 11.16 21.37
N ALA A 108 0.36 10.54 22.53
CA ALA A 108 1.60 10.58 23.29
C ALA A 108 2.76 9.85 22.61
N ASP A 109 2.51 8.89 21.71
CA ASP A 109 3.57 8.16 21.00
C ASP A 109 3.34 8.09 19.47
N PRO A 110 3.65 9.17 18.73
CA PRO A 110 3.44 9.24 17.28
C PRO A 110 4.40 8.32 16.48
N ARG A 111 5.48 7.80 17.10
CA ARG A 111 6.46 6.97 16.37
C ARG A 111 5.88 5.63 15.94
N VAL A 112 4.92 5.09 16.70
CA VAL A 112 4.27 3.82 16.43
C VAL A 112 3.40 3.92 15.18
N GLU A 113 2.56 4.95 15.11
CA GLU A 113 1.70 5.17 13.96
C GLU A 113 2.51 5.45 12.69
N LEU A 114 3.49 6.35 12.76
CA LEU A 114 4.40 6.62 11.64
C LEU A 114 5.19 5.37 11.21
N SER A 115 5.60 4.50 12.13
CA SER A 115 6.24 3.23 11.77
C SER A 115 5.29 2.32 11.01
N ARG A 116 4.03 2.21 11.45
CA ARG A 116 3.00 1.40 10.79
C ARG A 116 2.70 1.91 9.39
N GLU A 117 2.56 3.23 9.25
CA GLU A 117 2.37 3.88 7.96
C GLU A 117 3.56 3.64 7.01
N PHE A 118 4.80 3.70 7.52
CA PHE A 118 6.00 3.37 6.76
C PHE A 118 5.95 1.93 6.22
N PHE A 119 5.64 0.96 7.08
CA PHE A 119 5.53 -0.44 6.66
C PHE A 119 4.36 -0.66 5.71
N GLY A 120 3.23 0.03 5.89
CA GLY A 120 2.12 0.03 4.94
C GLY A 120 2.55 0.48 3.54
N ALA A 121 3.33 1.57 3.45
CA ALA A 121 3.89 2.06 2.20
C ALA A 121 4.96 1.12 1.61
N LEU A 122 5.77 0.47 2.46
CA LEU A 122 6.76 -0.53 2.01
C LEU A 122 6.08 -1.78 1.41
N ILE A 123 5.03 -2.29 2.06
CA ILE A 123 4.25 -3.43 1.55
C ILE A 123 3.57 -3.04 0.23
N ALA A 124 3.04 -1.82 0.12
CA ALA A 124 2.49 -1.30 -1.13
C ALA A 124 3.55 -1.24 -2.24
N LEU A 125 4.78 -0.78 -1.96
CA LEU A 125 5.87 -0.75 -2.94
C LEU A 125 6.22 -2.15 -3.44
N ALA A 126 6.34 -3.13 -2.53
CA ALA A 126 6.54 -4.52 -2.89
C ALA A 126 5.39 -5.05 -3.77
N GLY A 127 4.15 -4.66 -3.46
CA GLY A 127 2.98 -4.98 -4.27
C GLY A 127 3.04 -4.38 -5.67
N VAL A 128 3.41 -3.10 -5.82
CA VAL A 128 3.58 -2.44 -7.12
C VAL A 128 4.69 -3.11 -7.94
N ALA A 129 5.79 -3.49 -7.32
CA ALA A 129 6.87 -4.24 -7.98
C ALA A 129 6.37 -5.62 -8.45
N ALA A 130 5.57 -6.31 -7.63
CA ALA A 130 4.94 -7.58 -8.00
C ALA A 130 3.98 -7.41 -9.19
N LEU A 131 3.16 -6.36 -9.20
CA LEU A 131 2.25 -6.05 -10.32
C LEU A 131 3.01 -5.78 -11.62
N TRP A 132 4.11 -5.03 -11.55
CA TRP A 132 4.98 -4.81 -12.71
C TRP A 132 5.55 -6.13 -13.24
N TRP A 133 6.05 -6.99 -12.36
CA TRP A 133 6.54 -8.31 -12.73
C TRP A 133 5.44 -9.19 -13.35
N GLN A 134 4.25 -9.22 -12.74
CA GLN A 134 3.09 -9.95 -13.27
C GLN A 134 2.70 -9.45 -14.65
N GLY A 135 2.68 -8.12 -14.87
CA GLY A 135 2.40 -7.51 -16.17
C GLY A 135 3.41 -7.93 -17.23
N ARG A 136 4.70 -8.03 -16.89
CA ARG A 136 5.73 -8.54 -17.81
C ARG A 136 5.57 -10.04 -18.10
N ARG A 137 5.23 -10.86 -17.11
CA ARG A 137 5.19 -12.33 -17.27
C ARG A 137 3.87 -12.85 -17.87
N PHE A 138 2.74 -12.23 -17.52
CA PHE A 138 1.38 -12.70 -17.82
C PHE A 138 0.51 -11.67 -18.55
N GLY A 139 1.15 -10.64 -19.12
CA GLY A 139 0.48 -9.57 -19.87
C GLY A 139 -0.32 -10.09 -21.06
N PRO A 140 -1.35 -9.35 -21.52
CA PRO A 140 -2.16 -9.73 -22.68
C PRO A 140 -1.28 -10.00 -23.90
N GLY A 141 -1.38 -11.19 -24.49
CA GLY A 141 -0.61 -11.58 -25.68
C GLY A 141 0.68 -12.38 -25.41
N ARG A 142 1.05 -12.64 -24.14
CA ARG A 142 2.12 -13.60 -23.81
C ARG A 142 1.52 -14.94 -23.39
N SER A 143 1.53 -15.92 -24.29
CA SER A 143 1.29 -17.32 -23.94
C SER A 143 2.45 -17.85 -23.07
N PRO A 144 2.20 -18.77 -22.11
CA PRO A 144 3.26 -19.28 -21.23
C PRO A 144 4.37 -20.08 -21.92
N GLU A 145 4.26 -20.38 -23.22
CA GLU A 145 5.09 -21.36 -23.93
C GLU A 145 6.33 -20.80 -24.66
N GLN A 146 6.62 -19.51 -24.65
CA GLN A 146 7.84 -18.99 -25.29
C GLN A 146 9.01 -18.88 -24.30
N GLY A 147 9.46 -20.04 -23.82
CA GLY A 147 10.54 -20.15 -22.85
C GLY A 147 11.44 -21.36 -23.07
N GLU A 148 11.68 -21.77 -24.32
CA GLU A 148 12.82 -22.64 -24.68
C GLU A 148 13.38 -22.19 -26.04
N SER A 149 14.56 -21.57 -26.00
CA SER A 149 15.57 -21.52 -27.08
C SER A 149 16.91 -21.10 -26.50
#